data_AF-A0A357F462-F1
#
_entry.id   AF-A0A357F462-F1
#
_cell.length_a   1.000
_cell.length_b   1.000
_cell.length_c   1.000
_cell.angle_alpha   90.00
_cell.angle_beta   90.00
_cell.angle_gamma   90.00
#
_symmetry.space_group_name_H-M   'P 1'
#
loop_
_entity.id
_entity.type
_entity.pdbx_description
1 polymer ?
#
loop_
_entity_poly.entity_id
_entity_poly.type
_entity_poly.pdbx_seq_one_letter_code
_entity_poly.pdbx_strand_id
1 'polypeptide(L)'
;MATLLDNYVYGIRRFPYSTNNAVNPLTWGDLDQTTYDQSGGIAPNPLGFEFAGALEVHNGGEIWANTLWEVRSRIIADPAGANGDVPTGNQTMLRIVTDGMKMTPLNPSFTEARDALIDADCAANLCANEASIWAGFADRGLGYGSSAPLGVQVAFVSAHIGVKESFASPNLDVNTITIDDSLSIGNGTGFVDPNEPFHLKVNLKNPWRNSSKGIASATATLTSSTPGVNIINGSTTYPAIAAQGNAVQDGNDFVIQTAPTTACGASINFALEITSSLGTVTRNFSIRTGQPSGTSPAVTYTQSALGLAIPDNDPVGIVDTLNITDDLEIADVNLRLDSLTHTFVGDLTVGIRGPNGFGTDLISLAGCANTICSGGDNFTNTVVDDEAVGDFLTILAAGAPYTGSFFPVFNSPAWAVINGASPDATPSLSRFDGTSTLGDWKIVVSDQGALDVGTLNSWSLIVTPRNFACTSFIPTAAGVSISGRVIDSTGKAIRRAVITLTDGTGAIRTARTNQFGFFRITNVAAGQTYLIDIAAKNRIFVPQALLVDDDLAGLTFTALP
;
A
#
# COMPACT_ATOMS: atom_id res chain seq x y z
N MET A 1 -36.96 -20.90 -22.81
CA MET A 1 -36.16 -19.72 -22.42
C MET A 1 -36.81 -19.14 -21.19
N ALA A 2 -36.04 -18.85 -20.13
CA ALA A 2 -36.55 -18.11 -19.00
C ALA A 2 -37.01 -16.72 -19.47
N THR A 3 -38.01 -16.14 -18.82
CA THR A 3 -38.45 -14.76 -19.05
C THR A 3 -38.44 -14.02 -17.72
N LEU A 4 -38.55 -12.69 -17.73
CA LEU A 4 -38.66 -11.90 -16.49
C LEU A 4 -39.81 -12.34 -15.59
N LEU A 5 -40.84 -12.98 -16.14
CA LEU A 5 -42.02 -13.42 -15.39
C LEU A 5 -41.80 -14.74 -14.62
N ASP A 6 -40.72 -15.49 -14.94
CA ASP A 6 -40.46 -16.81 -14.36
C ASP A 6 -39.05 -16.95 -13.77
N ASN A 7 -38.21 -15.90 -13.83
CA ASN A 7 -36.82 -15.89 -13.35
C ASN A 7 -36.69 -15.51 -11.86
N TYR A 8 -37.56 -16.05 -10.99
CA TYR A 8 -37.70 -15.60 -9.60
C TYR A 8 -36.44 -15.73 -8.74
N VAL A 9 -35.55 -16.66 -9.07
CA VAL A 9 -34.29 -16.85 -8.33
C VAL A 9 -33.35 -15.66 -8.52
N TYR A 10 -33.23 -15.15 -9.75
CA TYR A 10 -32.21 -14.15 -10.11
C TYR A 10 -32.80 -12.76 -10.33
N GLY A 11 -34.05 -12.67 -10.77
CA GLY A 11 -34.62 -11.45 -11.32
C GLY A 11 -33.81 -10.97 -12.52
N ILE A 12 -33.26 -9.76 -12.42
CA ILE A 12 -32.41 -9.14 -13.46
C ILE A 12 -30.91 -9.16 -13.14
N ARG A 13 -30.51 -9.61 -11.95
CA ARG A 13 -29.11 -9.60 -11.48
C ARG A 13 -28.39 -10.88 -11.89
N ARG A 14 -27.05 -10.87 -11.88
CA ARG A 14 -26.24 -12.07 -12.18
C ARG A 14 -26.50 -13.16 -11.15
N PHE A 15 -26.61 -12.76 -9.88
CA PHE A 15 -26.91 -13.62 -8.75
C PHE A 15 -27.99 -12.99 -7.84
N PRO A 16 -28.79 -13.80 -7.12
CA PRO A 16 -29.59 -13.27 -6.02
C PRO A 16 -28.72 -12.57 -4.98
N TYR A 17 -29.26 -11.53 -4.34
CA TYR A 17 -28.62 -11.01 -3.13
C TYR A 17 -28.69 -12.05 -2.02
N SER A 18 -27.54 -12.41 -1.46
CA SER A 18 -27.41 -13.46 -0.46
C SER A 18 -26.16 -13.25 0.35
N THR A 19 -26.27 -13.45 1.66
CA THR A 19 -25.12 -13.46 2.59
C THR A 19 -24.39 -14.80 2.62
N ASN A 20 -24.67 -15.67 1.65
CA ASN A 20 -24.00 -16.95 1.47
C ASN A 20 -23.17 -16.88 0.19
N ASN A 21 -21.84 -16.94 0.34
CA ASN A 21 -20.92 -16.82 -0.79
C ASN A 21 -21.05 -17.99 -1.79
N ALA A 22 -21.60 -19.13 -1.36
CA ALA A 22 -21.92 -20.24 -2.27
C ALA A 22 -23.19 -19.99 -3.11
N VAL A 23 -23.96 -18.94 -2.82
CA VAL A 23 -25.13 -18.51 -3.59
C VAL A 23 -24.79 -17.31 -4.47
N ASN A 24 -24.11 -16.31 -3.90
CA ASN A 24 -23.59 -15.18 -4.66
C ASN A 24 -22.09 -15.10 -4.39
N PRO A 25 -21.24 -15.47 -5.36
CA PRO A 25 -19.80 -15.54 -5.15
C PRO A 25 -19.09 -14.20 -5.32
N LEU A 26 -19.79 -13.17 -5.82
CA LEU A 26 -19.15 -11.97 -6.28
C LEU A 26 -18.50 -11.17 -5.16
N THR A 27 -17.35 -10.60 -5.50
CA THR A 27 -16.44 -9.84 -4.66
C THR A 27 -16.03 -8.55 -5.35
N TRP A 28 -15.22 -7.73 -4.67
CA TRP A 28 -14.69 -6.50 -5.23
C TRP A 28 -13.75 -6.74 -6.42
N GLY A 29 -13.12 -7.91 -6.48
CA GLY A 29 -12.29 -8.37 -7.60
C GLY A 29 -13.08 -8.50 -8.90
N ASP A 30 -14.40 -8.69 -8.82
CA ASP A 30 -15.28 -8.85 -9.99
C ASP A 30 -15.72 -7.53 -10.61
N LEU A 31 -15.15 -6.41 -10.14
CA LEU A 31 -15.25 -5.09 -10.76
C LEU A 31 -14.05 -4.74 -11.63
N ASP A 32 -13.28 -5.72 -12.03
CA ASP A 32 -12.15 -5.55 -12.93
C ASP A 32 -12.19 -6.67 -13.95
N GLN A 33 -12.25 -6.31 -15.23
CA GLN A 33 -12.40 -7.27 -16.31
C GLN A 33 -11.24 -8.29 -16.36
N THR A 34 -10.08 -7.95 -15.80
CA THR A 34 -8.91 -8.83 -15.69
C THR A 34 -9.10 -9.94 -14.65
N THR A 35 -9.82 -9.64 -13.55
CA THR A 35 -10.03 -10.56 -12.42
C THR A 35 -11.45 -11.07 -12.30
N TYR A 36 -12.31 -10.66 -13.24
CA TYR A 36 -13.72 -11.03 -13.30
C TYR A 36 -13.92 -12.55 -13.31
N ASP A 37 -14.53 -13.08 -12.25
CA ASP A 37 -14.85 -14.51 -12.13
C ASP A 37 -16.24 -14.72 -11.49
N GLN A 38 -17.15 -15.27 -12.28
CA GLN A 38 -18.49 -15.62 -11.81
C GLN A 38 -18.59 -17.02 -11.19
N SER A 39 -17.48 -17.74 -11.08
CA SER A 39 -17.45 -19.09 -10.52
C SER A 39 -17.61 -19.09 -8.99
N GLY A 40 -17.75 -20.28 -8.38
CA GLY A 40 -17.80 -20.44 -6.92
C GLY A 40 -19.18 -20.36 -6.26
N GLY A 41 -20.20 -19.92 -7.00
CA GLY A 41 -21.59 -19.86 -6.55
C GLY A 41 -22.52 -20.86 -7.23
N ILE A 42 -23.83 -20.57 -7.22
CA ILE A 42 -24.77 -21.21 -8.14
C ILE A 42 -24.48 -20.79 -9.58
N ALA A 43 -25.11 -21.42 -10.58
CA ALA A 43 -24.98 -20.94 -11.96
C ALA A 43 -25.49 -19.49 -12.09
N PRO A 44 -24.81 -18.61 -12.86
CA PRO A 44 -25.26 -17.24 -13.06
C PRO A 44 -26.58 -17.18 -13.83
N ASN A 45 -27.24 -16.01 -13.78
CA ASN A 45 -28.52 -15.78 -14.41
C ASN A 45 -28.50 -16.10 -15.92
N PRO A 46 -29.37 -17.01 -16.40
CA PRO A 46 -29.37 -17.44 -17.79
C PRO A 46 -29.87 -16.38 -18.79
N LEU A 47 -30.36 -15.22 -18.31
CA LEU A 47 -30.84 -14.13 -19.16
C LEU A 47 -29.73 -13.20 -19.67
N GLY A 48 -28.52 -13.26 -19.10
CA GLY A 48 -27.35 -12.54 -19.62
C GLY A 48 -27.51 -11.02 -19.67
N PHE A 49 -27.98 -10.39 -18.59
CA PHE A 49 -28.11 -8.93 -18.50
C PHE A 49 -26.78 -8.17 -18.31
N GLU A 50 -25.66 -8.88 -18.41
CA GLU A 50 -24.30 -8.35 -18.24
C GLU A 50 -23.85 -7.67 -19.53
N PHE A 51 -24.33 -6.46 -19.75
CA PHE A 51 -23.85 -5.64 -20.86
C PHE A 51 -22.60 -4.88 -20.42
N ALA A 52 -21.68 -4.57 -21.35
CA ALA A 52 -20.53 -3.68 -21.14
C ALA A 52 -19.53 -4.03 -20.01
N GLY A 53 -19.39 -5.32 -19.68
CA GLY A 53 -18.28 -5.83 -18.86
C GLY A 53 -18.38 -5.60 -17.35
N ALA A 54 -17.33 -5.96 -16.62
CA ALA A 54 -17.28 -5.98 -15.16
C ALA A 54 -17.68 -4.65 -14.49
N LEU A 55 -17.28 -3.52 -15.10
CA LEU A 55 -17.50 -2.17 -14.59
C LEU A 55 -18.76 -1.48 -15.08
N GLU A 56 -19.68 -2.21 -15.71
CA GLU A 56 -20.98 -1.63 -16.01
C GLU A 56 -21.73 -1.27 -14.69
N VAL A 57 -22.50 -0.18 -14.70
CA VAL A 57 -23.09 0.42 -13.49
C VAL A 57 -24.01 -0.53 -12.72
N HIS A 58 -24.72 -1.43 -13.40
CA HIS A 58 -25.57 -2.44 -12.78
C HIS A 58 -24.74 -3.61 -12.26
N ASN A 59 -23.68 -4.02 -12.96
CA ASN A 59 -22.73 -5.05 -12.53
C ASN A 59 -21.99 -4.62 -11.24
N GLY A 60 -21.47 -3.39 -11.19
CA GLY A 60 -20.91 -2.86 -9.95
C GLY A 60 -21.96 -2.61 -8.86
N GLY A 61 -23.14 -2.13 -9.27
CA GLY A 61 -24.26 -1.85 -8.37
C GLY A 61 -24.76 -3.08 -7.63
N GLU A 62 -24.72 -4.27 -8.23
CA GLU A 62 -25.13 -5.49 -7.53
C GLU A 62 -24.10 -5.98 -6.50
N ILE A 63 -22.80 -5.82 -6.75
CA ILE A 63 -21.75 -6.14 -5.77
C ILE A 63 -21.88 -5.22 -4.56
N TRP A 64 -22.09 -3.92 -4.81
CA TRP A 64 -22.35 -2.94 -3.76
C TRP A 64 -23.62 -3.26 -2.97
N ALA A 65 -24.74 -3.49 -3.66
CA ALA A 65 -26.01 -3.81 -3.02
C ALA A 65 -25.90 -5.10 -2.18
N ASN A 66 -25.23 -6.14 -2.68
CA ASN A 66 -25.02 -7.37 -1.93
C ASN A 66 -24.15 -7.13 -0.69
N THR A 67 -23.11 -6.28 -0.81
CA THR A 67 -22.29 -5.86 0.34
C THR A 67 -23.11 -5.10 1.39
N LEU A 68 -24.07 -4.27 0.99
CA LEU A 68 -24.99 -3.64 1.95
C LEU A 68 -25.92 -4.65 2.64
N TRP A 69 -26.30 -5.75 1.96
CA TRP A 69 -27.01 -6.86 2.59
C TRP A 69 -26.13 -7.61 3.60
N GLU A 70 -24.84 -7.77 3.31
CA GLU A 70 -23.85 -8.32 4.25
C GLU A 70 -23.77 -7.48 5.52
N VAL A 71 -23.62 -6.16 5.39
CA VAL A 71 -23.60 -5.22 6.52
C VAL A 71 -24.90 -5.28 7.31
N ARG A 72 -26.05 -5.22 6.64
CA ARG A 72 -27.36 -5.30 7.28
C ARG A 72 -27.51 -6.56 8.14
N SER A 73 -27.13 -7.72 7.60
CA SER A 73 -27.26 -8.99 8.31
C SER A 73 -26.41 -9.03 9.59
N ARG A 74 -25.21 -8.45 9.53
CA ARG A 74 -24.29 -8.36 10.66
C ARG A 74 -24.81 -7.39 11.72
N ILE A 75 -25.32 -6.22 11.33
CA ILE A 75 -26.00 -5.28 12.24
C ILE A 75 -27.18 -5.96 12.96
N ILE A 76 -27.97 -6.77 12.23
CA ILE A 76 -29.07 -7.53 12.83
C ILE A 76 -28.55 -8.52 13.87
N ALA A 77 -27.50 -9.27 13.55
CA ALA A 77 -26.99 -10.32 14.42
C ALA A 77 -26.18 -9.79 15.63
N ASP A 78 -25.54 -8.64 15.49
CA ASP A 78 -24.61 -8.09 16.48
C ASP A 78 -25.36 -7.64 17.75
N PRO A 79 -24.98 -8.12 18.95
CA PRO A 79 -25.53 -7.64 20.21
C PRO A 79 -25.34 -6.14 20.47
N ALA A 80 -24.29 -5.53 19.91
CA ALA A 80 -24.07 -4.09 19.96
C ALA A 80 -24.91 -3.31 18.91
N GLY A 81 -25.38 -4.02 17.88
CA GLY A 81 -26.28 -3.50 16.85
C GLY A 81 -27.75 -3.70 17.24
N ALA A 82 -28.48 -4.51 16.49
CA ALA A 82 -29.90 -4.76 16.73
C ALA A 82 -30.20 -6.02 17.54
N ASN A 83 -29.19 -6.81 17.93
CA ASN A 83 -29.31 -7.94 18.85
C ASN A 83 -30.44 -8.94 18.48
N GLY A 84 -30.49 -9.31 17.22
CA GLY A 84 -31.49 -10.22 16.64
C GLY A 84 -32.78 -9.55 16.16
N ASP A 85 -33.00 -8.26 16.44
CA ASP A 85 -34.22 -7.57 16.04
C ASP A 85 -34.17 -7.08 14.58
N VAL A 86 -34.81 -7.84 13.69
CA VAL A 86 -34.82 -7.57 12.25
C VAL A 86 -35.41 -6.18 11.90
N PRO A 87 -36.57 -5.75 12.45
CA PRO A 87 -37.11 -4.40 12.20
C PRO A 87 -36.13 -3.29 12.59
N THR A 88 -35.50 -3.36 13.76
CA THR A 88 -34.48 -2.38 14.18
C THR A 88 -33.30 -2.37 13.22
N GLY A 89 -32.73 -3.53 12.90
CA GLY A 89 -31.58 -3.60 11.99
C GLY A 89 -31.89 -3.10 10.58
N ASN A 90 -33.11 -3.33 10.08
CA ASN A 90 -33.59 -2.74 8.82
C ASN A 90 -33.58 -1.21 8.87
N GLN A 91 -34.18 -0.64 9.91
CA GLN A 91 -34.29 0.80 10.06
C GLN A 91 -32.90 1.45 10.24
N THR A 92 -32.03 0.83 11.03
CA THR A 92 -30.65 1.27 11.22
C THR A 92 -29.88 1.29 9.91
N MET A 93 -29.92 0.21 9.12
CA MET A 93 -29.19 0.16 7.86
C MET A 93 -29.74 1.17 6.84
N LEU A 94 -31.06 1.31 6.72
CA LEU A 94 -31.66 2.32 5.83
C LEU A 94 -31.22 3.74 6.20
N ARG A 95 -31.14 4.05 7.51
CA ARG A 95 -30.66 5.34 7.99
C ARG A 95 -29.17 5.54 7.67
N ILE A 96 -28.33 4.56 7.98
CA ILE A 96 -26.88 4.62 7.68
C ILE A 96 -26.63 4.87 6.20
N VAL A 97 -27.32 4.14 5.30
CA VAL A 97 -27.18 4.36 3.85
C VAL A 97 -27.62 5.76 3.45
N THR A 98 -28.79 6.20 3.92
CA THR A 98 -29.35 7.51 3.57
C THR A 98 -28.47 8.66 4.06
N ASP A 99 -27.90 8.55 5.25
CA ASP A 99 -27.03 9.57 5.83
C ASP A 99 -25.62 9.50 5.23
N GLY A 100 -25.10 8.30 4.94
CA GLY A 100 -23.83 8.10 4.25
C GLY A 100 -23.82 8.76 2.87
N MET A 101 -24.90 8.64 2.09
CA MET A 101 -25.05 9.35 0.79
C MET A 101 -24.96 10.89 0.91
N LYS A 102 -25.28 11.46 2.07
CA LYS A 102 -25.13 12.92 2.31
C LYS A 102 -23.71 13.30 2.72
N MET A 103 -22.91 12.32 3.17
CA MET A 103 -21.55 12.51 3.68
C MET A 103 -20.48 12.19 2.64
N THR A 104 -20.82 11.52 1.54
CA THR A 104 -19.90 11.28 0.42
C THR A 104 -19.51 12.58 -0.29
N PRO A 105 -18.28 12.68 -0.84
CA PRO A 105 -17.97 13.71 -1.83
C PRO A 105 -18.85 13.57 -3.09
N LEU A 106 -18.80 14.55 -3.98
CA LEU A 106 -19.36 14.40 -5.33
C LEU A 106 -18.60 13.31 -6.08
N ASN A 107 -19.32 12.40 -6.75
CA ASN A 107 -18.74 11.25 -7.46
C ASN A 107 -17.79 10.41 -6.58
N PRO A 108 -18.29 9.81 -5.49
CA PRO A 108 -17.44 9.05 -4.58
C PRO A 108 -16.98 7.73 -5.22
N SER A 109 -15.73 7.36 -4.96
CA SER A 109 -15.27 5.98 -5.08
C SER A 109 -15.99 5.06 -4.08
N PHE A 110 -15.92 3.75 -4.30
CA PHE A 110 -16.54 2.76 -3.41
C PHE A 110 -15.92 2.74 -2.01
N THR A 111 -14.62 3.05 -1.89
CA THR A 111 -13.96 3.18 -0.59
C THR A 111 -14.39 4.44 0.15
N GLU A 112 -14.59 5.57 -0.54
CA GLU A 112 -15.16 6.78 0.07
C GLU A 112 -16.61 6.56 0.50
N ALA A 113 -17.41 5.86 -0.31
CA ALA A 113 -18.77 5.49 0.04
C ALA A 113 -18.82 4.56 1.27
N ARG A 114 -17.95 3.55 1.35
CA ARG A 114 -17.80 2.71 2.56
C ARG A 114 -17.48 3.56 3.78
N ASP A 115 -16.49 4.43 3.68
CA ASP A 115 -16.02 5.23 4.80
C ASP A 115 -17.10 6.22 5.27
N ALA A 116 -17.89 6.78 4.35
CA ALA A 116 -19.05 7.61 4.66
C ALA A 116 -20.18 6.85 5.39
N LEU A 117 -20.38 5.55 5.14
CA LEU A 117 -21.32 4.74 5.92
C LEU A 117 -20.85 4.57 7.37
N ILE A 118 -19.54 4.46 7.59
CA ILE A 118 -18.99 4.39 8.95
C ILE A 118 -19.12 5.77 9.63
N ASP A 119 -18.86 6.86 8.92
CA ASP A 119 -19.08 8.21 9.45
C ASP A 119 -20.56 8.44 9.84
N ALA A 120 -21.49 7.98 9.01
CA ALA A 120 -22.93 8.02 9.31
C ALA A 120 -23.30 7.20 10.55
N ASP A 121 -22.73 6.00 10.71
CA ASP A 121 -22.92 5.19 11.92
C ASP A 121 -22.33 5.86 13.17
N CYS A 122 -21.16 6.48 13.04
CA CYS A 122 -20.52 7.22 14.11
C CYS A 122 -21.36 8.43 14.55
N ALA A 123 -21.93 9.16 13.60
CA ALA A 123 -22.78 10.31 13.89
C ALA A 123 -24.13 9.92 14.53
N ALA A 124 -24.76 8.84 14.06
CA ALA A 124 -26.12 8.49 14.47
C ALA A 124 -26.19 7.44 15.59
N ASN A 125 -25.18 6.57 15.70
CA ASN A 125 -25.19 5.40 16.59
C ASN A 125 -23.88 5.26 17.40
N LEU A 126 -23.07 6.32 17.53
CA LEU A 126 -21.82 6.31 18.32
C LEU A 126 -20.84 5.19 17.90
N CYS A 127 -20.81 4.90 16.60
CA CYS A 127 -19.98 3.87 15.97
C CYS A 127 -20.30 2.44 16.45
N ALA A 128 -21.50 2.21 17.00
CA ALA A 128 -21.88 0.90 17.53
C ALA A 128 -21.84 -0.22 16.48
N ASN A 129 -22.01 0.12 15.20
CA ASN A 129 -22.07 -0.85 14.11
C ASN A 129 -20.79 -0.86 13.26
N GLU A 130 -19.76 -0.07 13.58
CA GLU A 130 -18.53 0.02 12.78
C GLU A 130 -17.91 -1.36 12.51
N ALA A 131 -17.86 -2.25 13.51
CA ALA A 131 -17.32 -3.60 13.33
C ALA A 131 -18.16 -4.44 12.36
N SER A 132 -19.49 -4.32 12.43
CA SER A 132 -20.42 -4.98 11.51
C SER A 132 -20.31 -4.44 10.08
N ILE A 133 -20.09 -3.12 9.93
CA ILE A 133 -19.85 -2.48 8.63
C ILE A 133 -18.56 -3.01 8.02
N TRP A 134 -17.43 -2.91 8.74
CA TRP A 134 -16.15 -3.45 8.26
C TRP A 134 -16.22 -4.92 7.89
N ALA A 135 -16.87 -5.74 8.72
CA ALA A 135 -16.99 -7.17 8.45
C ALA A 135 -17.85 -7.48 7.22
N GLY A 136 -18.90 -6.69 6.93
CA GLY A 136 -19.70 -6.86 5.71
C GLY A 136 -18.93 -6.48 4.45
N PHE A 137 -18.16 -5.40 4.51
CA PHE A 137 -17.29 -4.98 3.41
C PHE A 137 -16.11 -5.94 3.18
N ALA A 138 -15.46 -6.38 4.25
CA ALA A 138 -14.36 -7.33 4.18
C ALA A 138 -14.79 -8.68 3.58
N ASP A 139 -16.01 -9.15 3.87
CA ASP A 139 -16.54 -10.40 3.31
C ASP A 139 -16.68 -10.39 1.78
N ARG A 140 -16.78 -9.19 1.19
CA ARG A 140 -16.89 -8.96 -0.25
C ARG A 140 -15.65 -8.30 -0.84
N GLY A 141 -14.50 -8.44 -0.19
CA GLY A 141 -13.21 -7.98 -0.72
C GLY A 141 -12.98 -6.47 -0.66
N LEU A 142 -13.85 -5.69 -0.01
CA LEU A 142 -13.74 -4.23 0.13
C LEU A 142 -13.40 -3.81 1.57
N GLY A 143 -12.68 -4.66 2.29
CA GLY A 143 -12.21 -4.47 3.67
C GLY A 143 -11.03 -3.50 3.80
N TYR A 144 -10.40 -3.48 4.97
CA TYR A 144 -9.34 -2.52 5.28
C TYR A 144 -8.12 -2.72 4.38
N GLY A 145 -7.67 -1.67 3.68
CA GLY A 145 -6.53 -1.72 2.76
C GLY A 145 -6.86 -2.14 1.31
N SER A 146 -8.15 -2.33 0.99
CA SER A 146 -8.63 -2.41 -0.40
C SER A 146 -8.43 -1.08 -1.14
N SER A 147 -8.43 -1.09 -2.47
CA SER A 147 -8.44 0.12 -3.29
C SER A 147 -9.54 0.10 -4.35
N ALA A 148 -10.13 1.27 -4.57
CA ALA A 148 -11.01 1.59 -5.68
C ALA A 148 -10.43 2.83 -6.37
N PRO A 149 -9.55 2.65 -7.38
CA PRO A 149 -8.66 3.73 -7.82
C PRO A 149 -9.33 4.88 -8.58
N LEU A 150 -10.57 4.67 -9.03
CA LEU A 150 -11.33 5.64 -9.81
C LEU A 150 -12.56 6.12 -9.04
N GLY A 151 -12.75 7.43 -8.96
CA GLY A 151 -13.99 8.07 -8.52
C GLY A 151 -14.99 8.34 -9.66
N VAL A 152 -14.60 8.02 -10.91
CA VAL A 152 -15.40 8.27 -12.12
C VAL A 152 -15.63 6.95 -12.84
N GLN A 153 -16.89 6.60 -13.05
CA GLN A 153 -17.29 5.44 -13.85
C GLN A 153 -17.64 5.91 -15.26
N VAL A 154 -16.92 5.40 -16.27
CA VAL A 154 -17.18 5.70 -17.68
C VAL A 154 -17.94 4.50 -18.29
N ALA A 155 -19.25 4.69 -18.47
CA ALA A 155 -20.22 3.60 -18.66
C ALA A 155 -20.25 2.96 -20.07
N PHE A 156 -19.12 2.86 -20.78
CA PHE A 156 -19.12 2.50 -22.21
C PHE A 156 -18.18 1.38 -22.64
N VAL A 157 -17.28 0.91 -21.77
CA VAL A 157 -16.29 -0.14 -22.10
C VAL A 157 -16.05 -1.08 -20.92
N SER A 158 -15.67 -2.32 -21.22
CA SER A 158 -15.22 -3.27 -20.20
C SER A 158 -13.83 -2.85 -19.73
N ALA A 159 -13.74 -2.27 -18.53
CA ALA A 159 -12.51 -1.62 -18.07
C ALA A 159 -11.65 -2.51 -17.14
N HIS A 160 -10.32 -2.28 -17.17
CA HIS A 160 -9.28 -3.04 -16.47
C HIS A 160 -8.63 -2.20 -15.35
N ILE A 161 -9.44 -1.75 -14.40
CA ILE A 161 -9.07 -0.65 -13.48
C ILE A 161 -8.17 -1.07 -12.31
N GLY A 162 -7.66 -2.31 -12.29
CA GLY A 162 -6.72 -2.77 -11.27
C GLY A 162 -7.25 -2.61 -9.84
N VAL A 163 -8.40 -3.22 -9.55
CA VAL A 163 -8.96 -3.23 -8.19
C VAL A 163 -8.05 -4.03 -7.24
N LYS A 164 -7.90 -3.55 -6.00
CA LYS A 164 -7.23 -4.31 -4.94
C LYS A 164 -8.24 -4.75 -3.90
N GLU A 165 -8.41 -6.06 -3.78
CA GLU A 165 -9.24 -6.62 -2.73
C GLU A 165 -8.53 -6.62 -1.37
N SER A 166 -9.34 -6.54 -0.33
CA SER A 166 -8.93 -6.89 1.02
C SER A 166 -10.09 -7.52 1.77
N PHE A 167 -9.83 -8.68 2.37
CA PHE A 167 -10.74 -9.35 3.29
C PHE A 167 -10.40 -9.05 4.76
N ALA A 168 -9.51 -8.07 5.00
CA ALA A 168 -9.05 -7.75 6.34
C ALA A 168 -10.00 -6.79 7.07
N SER A 169 -10.09 -6.98 8.39
CA SER A 169 -10.62 -5.95 9.30
C SER A 169 -9.52 -4.98 9.72
N PRO A 170 -9.86 -3.75 10.16
CA PRO A 170 -8.87 -2.79 10.61
C PRO A 170 -8.09 -3.28 11.84
N ASN A 171 -6.80 -2.96 11.88
CA ASN A 171 -5.91 -3.16 13.03
C ASN A 171 -4.91 -2.00 13.07
N LEU A 172 -4.03 -1.94 14.06
CA LEU A 172 -2.95 -0.96 14.08
C LEU A 172 -2.16 -1.02 12.77
N ASP A 173 -1.79 0.14 12.27
CA ASP A 173 -1.16 0.28 10.97
C ASP A 173 -0.08 1.35 11.01
N VAL A 174 0.86 1.28 10.07
CA VAL A 174 1.91 2.29 9.95
C VAL A 174 1.29 3.57 9.39
N ASN A 175 1.49 4.68 10.09
CA ASN A 175 1.04 6.00 9.67
C ASN A 175 2.17 6.76 8.98
N THR A 176 3.27 6.95 9.71
CA THR A 176 4.46 7.65 9.21
C THR A 176 5.71 6.98 9.76
N ILE A 177 6.80 7.09 9.01
CA ILE A 177 8.12 6.61 9.41
C ILE A 177 9.05 7.82 9.39
N THR A 178 9.89 7.95 10.43
CA THR A 178 10.92 8.98 10.49
C THR A 178 12.25 8.36 10.90
N ILE A 179 13.31 8.79 10.23
CA ILE A 179 14.68 8.41 10.53
C ILE A 179 15.27 9.50 11.43
N ASP A 180 15.91 9.09 12.51
CA ASP A 180 16.69 9.94 13.40
C ASP A 180 18.11 9.39 13.45
N ASP A 181 19.02 10.08 12.77
CA ASP A 181 20.46 9.82 12.66
C ASP A 181 21.25 10.99 13.29
N SER A 182 20.65 11.69 14.25
CA SER A 182 21.22 12.90 14.86
C SER A 182 22.68 12.71 15.29
N LEU A 183 23.46 13.80 15.33
CA LEU A 183 24.92 13.78 15.50
C LEU A 183 25.46 12.99 16.71
N SER A 184 24.61 12.63 17.68
CA SER A 184 24.94 11.73 18.79
C SER A 184 25.03 10.25 18.41
N ILE A 185 24.55 9.87 17.22
CA ILE A 185 24.45 8.50 16.70
C ILE A 185 24.85 8.38 15.22
N GLY A 186 24.78 9.47 14.44
CA GLY A 186 25.12 9.51 13.02
C GLY A 186 25.71 10.85 12.55
N ASN A 187 25.45 11.20 11.30
CA ASN A 187 25.93 12.38 10.60
C ASN A 187 24.86 13.50 10.53
N GLY A 188 23.63 13.22 10.99
CA GLY A 188 22.54 14.17 11.12
C GLY A 188 21.91 14.62 9.81
N THR A 189 21.89 13.78 8.78
CA THR A 189 21.24 14.07 7.49
C THR A 189 19.72 13.87 7.53
N GLY A 190 19.20 13.06 8.45
CA GLY A 190 17.81 12.61 8.49
C GLY A 190 17.52 11.46 7.53
N PHE A 191 18.54 10.82 6.98
CA PHE A 191 18.43 9.72 6.00
C PHE A 191 19.28 8.52 6.44
N VAL A 192 19.07 7.36 5.81
CA VAL A 192 19.87 6.17 6.12
C VAL A 192 21.14 6.18 5.27
N ASP A 193 22.31 6.38 5.88
CA ASP A 193 23.57 6.21 5.17
C ASP A 193 24.22 4.82 5.36
N PRO A 194 25.06 4.38 4.41
CA PRO A 194 25.82 3.14 4.55
C PRO A 194 26.74 3.16 5.77
N ASN A 195 26.77 2.04 6.51
CA ASN A 195 27.53 1.88 7.76
C ASN A 195 27.06 2.75 8.94
N GLU A 196 26.03 3.57 8.75
CA GLU A 196 25.54 4.46 9.78
C GLU A 196 24.43 3.79 10.60
N PRO A 197 24.50 3.86 11.94
CA PRO A 197 23.39 3.52 12.78
C PRO A 197 22.37 4.64 12.90
N PHE A 198 21.10 4.29 12.83
CA PHE A 198 20.00 5.23 12.92
C PHE A 198 18.87 4.67 13.78
N HIS A 199 18.11 5.59 14.37
CA HIS A 199 16.87 5.30 15.08
C HIS A 199 15.71 5.36 14.09
N LEU A 200 14.94 4.28 14.02
CA LEU A 200 13.73 4.21 13.20
C LEU A 200 12.49 4.42 14.08
N LYS A 201 11.86 5.58 13.94
CA LYS A 201 10.62 5.92 14.63
C LYS A 201 9.45 5.60 13.71
N VAL A 202 8.57 4.72 14.18
CA VAL A 202 7.40 4.25 13.43
C VAL A 202 6.19 4.73 14.18
N ASN A 203 5.48 5.70 13.61
CA ASN A 203 4.21 6.19 14.13
C ASN A 203 3.10 5.23 13.72
N LEU A 204 2.45 4.61 14.70
CA LEU A 204 1.29 3.74 14.46
C LEU A 204 0.00 4.54 14.52
N LYS A 205 -0.96 4.25 13.63
CA LYS A 205 -2.34 4.73 13.70
C LYS A 205 -3.28 3.63 14.13
N ASN A 206 -4.33 4.00 14.86
CA ASN A 206 -5.48 3.16 15.10
C ASN A 206 -6.63 3.58 14.17
N PRO A 207 -6.95 2.80 13.12
CA PRO A 207 -7.93 3.18 12.10
C PRO A 207 -9.39 3.06 12.54
N TRP A 208 -9.67 2.45 13.69
CA TRP A 208 -11.03 2.38 14.23
C TRP A 208 -11.54 3.76 14.60
N ARG A 209 -12.84 4.01 14.45
CA ARG A 209 -13.52 5.24 14.90
C ARG A 209 -14.23 5.06 16.25
N ASN A 210 -14.68 3.85 16.55
CA ASN A 210 -15.32 3.48 17.80
C ASN A 210 -14.32 3.57 18.96
N SER A 211 -14.62 4.42 19.94
CA SER A 211 -13.73 4.70 21.08
C SER A 211 -13.39 3.46 21.92
N SER A 212 -14.24 2.43 21.93
CA SER A 212 -13.96 1.15 22.61
C SER A 212 -12.82 0.35 21.98
N LYS A 213 -12.42 0.70 20.75
CA LYS A 213 -11.29 0.08 20.02
C LYS A 213 -9.96 0.78 20.29
N GLY A 214 -9.93 1.75 21.22
CA GLY A 214 -8.67 2.27 21.76
C GLY A 214 -7.87 1.16 22.45
N ILE A 215 -6.55 1.21 22.33
CA ILE A 215 -5.64 0.26 22.97
C ILE A 215 -4.89 0.93 24.11
N ALA A 216 -4.62 0.19 25.20
CA ALA A 216 -3.88 0.71 26.34
C ALA A 216 -2.36 0.72 26.12
N SER A 217 -1.86 -0.22 25.33
CA SER A 217 -0.48 -0.32 24.87
C SER A 217 -0.36 -1.33 23.73
N ALA A 218 0.76 -1.30 23.01
CA ALA A 218 1.16 -2.36 22.09
C ALA A 218 2.64 -2.69 22.27
N THR A 219 3.02 -3.91 21.90
CA THR A 219 4.42 -4.31 21.73
C THR A 219 4.69 -4.51 20.25
N ALA A 220 5.88 -4.16 19.77
CA ALA A 220 6.24 -4.40 18.39
C ALA A 220 7.66 -4.94 18.23
N THR A 221 7.82 -5.85 17.26
CA THR A 221 9.10 -6.44 16.88
C THR A 221 9.37 -6.21 15.40
N LEU A 222 10.51 -5.58 15.11
CA LEU A 222 10.99 -5.27 13.77
C LEU A 222 11.96 -6.35 13.30
N THR A 223 11.74 -6.84 12.08
CA THR A 223 12.62 -7.78 11.40
C THR A 223 12.91 -7.29 9.98
N SER A 224 14.03 -7.72 9.40
CA SER A 224 14.36 -7.47 7.99
C SER A 224 15.04 -8.70 7.40
N SER A 225 14.70 -8.99 6.15
CA SER A 225 15.39 -9.99 5.33
C SER A 225 16.35 -9.36 4.32
N THR A 226 16.49 -8.03 4.31
CA THR A 226 17.39 -7.34 3.38
C THR A 226 18.86 -7.65 3.75
N PRO A 227 19.67 -8.19 2.81
CA PRO A 227 21.08 -8.46 3.07
C PRO A 227 21.85 -7.21 3.51
N GLY A 228 22.71 -7.35 4.52
CA GLY A 228 23.52 -6.26 5.04
C GLY A 228 22.79 -5.34 6.04
N VAL A 229 21.55 -5.63 6.41
CA VAL A 229 20.82 -4.88 7.45
C VAL A 229 20.98 -5.58 8.80
N ASN A 230 21.53 -4.86 9.77
CA ASN A 230 21.69 -5.32 11.15
C ASN A 230 20.72 -4.57 12.06
N ILE A 231 19.77 -5.28 12.66
CA ILE A 231 18.84 -4.72 13.65
C ILE A 231 19.45 -4.90 15.04
N ILE A 232 19.97 -3.81 15.59
CA ILE A 232 20.65 -3.77 16.89
C ILE A 232 19.63 -3.77 18.03
N ASN A 233 18.58 -2.96 17.90
CA ASN A 233 17.39 -3.07 18.72
C ASN A 233 16.16 -3.22 17.84
N GLY A 234 15.53 -4.39 17.91
CA GLY A 234 14.37 -4.75 17.10
C GLY A 234 13.08 -4.84 17.88
N SER A 235 13.01 -4.39 19.14
CA SER A 235 11.79 -4.51 19.95
C SER A 235 11.49 -3.24 20.73
N THR A 236 10.21 -2.91 20.82
CA THR A 236 9.74 -1.68 21.49
C THR A 236 8.32 -1.82 22.04
N THR A 237 7.88 -0.80 22.78
CA THR A 237 6.51 -0.62 23.24
C THR A 237 5.93 0.67 22.68
N TYR A 238 4.60 0.69 22.62
CA TYR A 238 3.81 1.85 22.29
C TYR A 238 2.88 2.20 23.46
N PRO A 239 2.62 3.50 23.69
CA PRO A 239 1.70 3.96 24.70
C PRO A 239 0.25 3.65 24.28
N ALA A 240 -0.72 4.17 25.05
CA ALA A 240 -2.11 4.10 24.66
C ALA A 240 -2.36 4.81 23.32
N ILE A 241 -3.10 4.15 22.42
CA ILE A 241 -3.51 4.71 21.13
C ILE A 241 -5.03 4.68 21.08
N ALA A 242 -5.64 5.85 21.25
CA ALA A 242 -7.09 6.01 21.11
C ALA A 242 -7.56 5.63 19.70
N ALA A 243 -8.85 5.34 19.53
CA ALA A 243 -9.47 5.26 18.21
C ALA A 243 -9.21 6.57 17.42
N GLN A 244 -8.86 6.48 16.14
CA GLN A 244 -8.36 7.58 15.29
C GLN A 244 -7.07 8.25 15.81
N GLY A 245 -6.48 7.74 16.89
CA GLY A 245 -5.25 8.23 17.47
C GLY A 245 -4.02 7.68 16.75
N ASN A 246 -2.89 8.31 17.04
CA ASN A 246 -1.58 7.87 16.60
C ASN A 246 -0.57 7.97 17.75
N ALA A 247 0.48 7.16 17.69
CA ALA A 247 1.59 7.23 18.63
C ALA A 247 2.88 6.71 18.02
N VAL A 248 3.98 7.37 18.39
CA VAL A 248 5.33 6.83 18.25
C VAL A 248 5.68 5.94 19.44
N GLN A 249 6.78 5.22 19.33
CA GLN A 249 7.32 4.38 20.40
C GLN A 249 7.50 5.18 21.71
N ASP A 250 7.19 4.58 22.86
CA ASP A 250 7.53 5.10 24.19
C ASP A 250 8.58 4.25 24.94
N GLY A 251 8.89 3.07 24.39
CA GLY A 251 10.00 2.24 24.82
C GLY A 251 11.32 2.66 24.17
N ASN A 252 12.23 1.68 23.97
CA ASN A 252 13.46 1.93 23.21
C ASN A 252 13.14 2.09 21.72
N ASP A 253 13.81 3.03 21.05
CA ASP A 253 13.72 3.16 19.59
C ASP A 253 14.26 1.91 18.90
N PHE A 254 13.74 1.62 17.70
CA PHE A 254 14.40 0.63 16.84
C PHE A 254 15.74 1.20 16.38
N VAL A 255 16.81 0.42 16.53
CA VAL A 255 18.16 0.83 16.12
C VAL A 255 18.64 -0.13 15.06
N ILE A 256 18.99 0.42 13.89
CA ILE A 256 19.39 -0.33 12.71
C ILE A 256 20.70 0.23 12.18
N GLN A 257 21.56 -0.62 11.65
CA GLN A 257 22.75 -0.24 10.92
C GLN A 257 22.82 -1.03 9.61
N THR A 258 23.18 -0.36 8.51
CA THR A 258 23.40 -1.02 7.22
C THR A 258 24.87 -1.37 7.02
N ALA A 259 25.18 -2.29 6.12
CA ALA A 259 26.55 -2.62 5.77
C ALA A 259 27.25 -1.43 5.09
N PRO A 260 28.58 -1.28 5.22
CA PRO A 260 29.34 -0.23 4.53
C PRO A 260 29.26 -0.29 3.00
N THR A 261 28.93 -1.45 2.44
CA THR A 261 28.80 -1.67 1.00
C THR A 261 27.37 -1.46 0.49
N THR A 262 26.44 -1.00 1.34
CA THR A 262 25.06 -0.74 0.94
C THR A 262 25.04 0.39 -0.08
N ALA A 263 24.43 0.16 -1.24
CA ALA A 263 24.32 1.18 -2.28
C ALA A 263 23.34 2.29 -1.85
N CYS A 264 23.54 3.51 -2.36
CA CYS A 264 22.55 4.59 -2.24
C CYS A 264 21.30 4.27 -3.07
N GLY A 265 20.13 4.62 -2.55
CA GLY A 265 18.85 4.29 -3.15
C GLY A 265 18.45 2.82 -3.03
N ALA A 266 19.22 2.00 -2.30
CA ALA A 266 18.87 0.63 -2.04
C ALA A 266 17.61 0.56 -1.15
N SER A 267 16.70 -0.35 -1.44
CA SER A 267 15.53 -0.61 -0.61
C SER A 267 15.88 -1.47 0.60
N ILE A 268 15.40 -1.04 1.77
CA ILE A 268 15.43 -1.82 3.00
C ILE A 268 14.01 -2.22 3.33
N ASN A 269 13.73 -3.52 3.30
CA ASN A 269 12.41 -4.09 3.55
C ASN A 269 12.31 -4.52 5.01
N PHE A 270 11.25 -4.09 5.69
CA PHE A 270 10.97 -4.41 7.07
C PHE A 270 9.62 -5.11 7.22
N ALA A 271 9.56 -6.04 8.17
CA ALA A 271 8.32 -6.58 8.72
C ALA A 271 8.22 -6.22 10.20
N LEU A 272 7.17 -5.48 10.55
CA LEU A 272 6.85 -5.04 11.89
C LEU A 272 5.67 -5.85 12.42
N GLU A 273 5.93 -6.79 13.33
CA GLU A 273 4.89 -7.51 14.05
C GLU A 273 4.44 -6.67 15.25
N ILE A 274 3.14 -6.38 15.33
CA ILE A 274 2.52 -5.54 16.36
C ILE A 274 1.52 -6.41 17.12
N THR A 275 1.59 -6.43 18.45
CA THR A 275 0.62 -7.12 19.31
C THR A 275 -0.04 -6.12 20.25
N SER A 276 -1.37 -6.10 20.26
CA SER A 276 -2.20 -5.24 21.12
C SER A 276 -3.51 -5.95 21.53
N SER A 277 -4.41 -5.26 22.23
CA SER A 277 -5.77 -5.77 22.50
C SER A 277 -6.63 -5.93 21.25
N LEU A 278 -6.22 -5.40 20.10
CA LEU A 278 -6.85 -5.66 18.79
C LEU A 278 -6.32 -6.94 18.12
N GLY A 279 -5.42 -7.68 18.78
CA GLY A 279 -4.75 -8.87 18.25
C GLY A 279 -3.32 -8.59 17.76
N THR A 280 -2.76 -9.57 17.06
CA THR A 280 -1.43 -9.50 16.46
C THR A 280 -1.53 -9.29 14.96
N VAL A 281 -0.71 -8.40 14.43
CA VAL A 281 -0.69 -8.08 13.00
C VAL A 281 0.72 -7.75 12.52
N THR A 282 1.06 -8.15 11.30
CA THR A 282 2.32 -7.79 10.67
C THR A 282 2.10 -6.68 9.63
N ARG A 283 2.96 -5.67 9.64
CA ARG A 283 3.01 -4.59 8.66
C ARG A 283 4.34 -4.60 7.94
N ASN A 284 4.28 -4.69 6.63
CA ASN A 284 5.46 -4.63 5.78
C ASN A 284 5.59 -3.21 5.23
N PHE A 285 6.80 -2.67 5.26
CA PHE A 285 7.13 -1.39 4.67
C PHE A 285 8.60 -1.38 4.24
N SER A 286 8.94 -0.42 3.40
CA SER A 286 10.30 -0.24 2.91
C SER A 286 10.75 1.21 3.07
N ILE A 287 12.05 1.40 3.26
CA ILE A 287 12.70 2.71 3.21
C ILE A 287 13.88 2.66 2.25
N ARG A 288 14.34 3.82 1.77
CA ARG A 288 15.51 3.94 0.90
C ARG A 288 16.73 4.43 1.67
N THR A 289 17.91 3.96 1.26
CA THR A 289 19.18 4.54 1.69
C THR A 289 19.50 5.83 0.93
N GLY A 290 20.14 6.77 1.62
CA GLY A 290 20.56 8.06 1.09
C GLY A 290 19.43 9.10 1.02
N GLN A 291 19.85 10.34 0.82
CA GLN A 291 18.99 11.49 0.62
C GLN A 291 18.54 11.60 -0.85
N PRO A 292 17.25 11.83 -1.14
CA PRO A 292 16.79 12.22 -2.46
C PRO A 292 17.57 13.43 -3.03
N SER A 293 18.17 13.27 -4.20
CA SER A 293 19.06 14.29 -4.80
C SER A 293 18.66 14.68 -6.23
N GLY A 294 17.41 14.40 -6.63
CA GLY A 294 16.86 14.69 -7.94
C GLY A 294 16.41 13.41 -8.66
N THR A 295 16.57 13.38 -9.98
CA THR A 295 16.26 12.23 -10.83
C THR A 295 17.51 11.73 -11.55
N SER A 296 17.50 10.45 -11.91
CA SER A 296 18.49 9.81 -12.78
C SER A 296 17.98 9.82 -14.23
N PRO A 297 18.86 9.62 -15.23
CA PRO A 297 18.41 9.42 -16.61
C PRO A 297 17.37 8.31 -16.71
N ALA A 298 16.38 8.49 -17.59
CA ALA A 298 15.34 7.51 -17.80
C ALA A 298 15.90 6.17 -18.29
N VAL A 299 15.33 5.08 -17.80
CA VAL A 299 15.61 3.70 -18.18
C VAL A 299 14.41 3.16 -18.93
N THR A 300 14.63 2.57 -20.11
CA THR A 300 13.58 1.92 -20.89
C THR A 300 13.67 0.41 -20.74
N TYR A 301 12.58 -0.19 -20.26
CA TYR A 301 12.39 -1.65 -20.23
C TYR A 301 11.45 -2.03 -21.37
N THR A 302 11.88 -2.90 -22.28
CA THR A 302 11.14 -3.21 -23.50
C THR A 302 10.80 -4.70 -23.59
N GLN A 303 9.54 -4.99 -23.89
CA GLN A 303 9.10 -6.27 -24.44
C GLN A 303 8.99 -6.16 -25.96
N SER A 304 9.58 -7.12 -26.67
CA SER A 304 9.64 -7.09 -28.14
C SER A 304 9.43 -8.47 -28.76
N ALA A 305 9.11 -8.49 -30.05
CA ALA A 305 8.86 -9.71 -30.81
C ALA A 305 7.77 -10.60 -30.20
N LEU A 306 6.75 -9.97 -29.59
CA LEU A 306 5.64 -10.64 -28.93
C LEU A 306 4.73 -11.35 -29.95
N GLY A 307 4.27 -10.61 -30.96
CA GLY A 307 3.38 -11.13 -32.00
C GLY A 307 2.06 -11.68 -31.44
N LEU A 308 1.56 -11.11 -30.35
CA LEU A 308 0.36 -11.58 -29.67
C LEU A 308 -0.87 -11.06 -30.42
N ALA A 309 -1.62 -11.97 -31.04
CA ALA A 309 -2.89 -11.63 -31.68
C ALA A 309 -3.89 -11.15 -30.64
N ILE A 310 -4.55 -10.03 -30.92
CA ILE A 310 -5.62 -9.48 -30.09
C ILE A 310 -6.92 -10.14 -30.55
N PRO A 311 -7.63 -10.89 -29.68
CA PRO A 311 -8.90 -11.51 -30.05
C PRO A 311 -9.97 -10.44 -30.32
N ASP A 312 -10.70 -10.62 -31.44
CA ASP A 312 -11.81 -9.76 -31.89
C ASP A 312 -12.98 -9.78 -30.89
N ASN A 313 -13.49 -8.61 -30.52
CA ASN A 313 -14.63 -8.43 -29.61
C ASN A 313 -14.53 -9.26 -28.31
N ASP A 314 -13.32 -9.34 -27.75
CA ASP A 314 -13.05 -10.02 -26.49
C ASP A 314 -12.66 -8.99 -25.42
N PRO A 315 -13.59 -8.64 -24.51
CA PRO A 315 -13.34 -7.63 -23.50
C PRO A 315 -12.27 -8.04 -22.49
N VAL A 316 -11.91 -9.31 -22.36
CA VAL A 316 -10.80 -9.78 -21.52
C VAL A 316 -9.45 -9.51 -22.20
N GLY A 317 -9.40 -9.63 -23.52
CA GLY A 317 -8.21 -9.38 -24.32
C GLY A 317 -7.02 -10.28 -24.00
N ILE A 318 -5.82 -9.72 -24.14
CA ILE A 318 -4.54 -10.36 -23.87
C ILE A 318 -3.79 -9.66 -22.75
N VAL A 319 -2.92 -10.42 -22.07
CA VAL A 319 -1.99 -9.92 -21.07
C VAL A 319 -0.58 -10.36 -21.43
N ASP A 320 0.36 -9.41 -21.44
CA ASP A 320 1.79 -9.69 -21.49
C ASP A 320 2.46 -9.19 -20.20
N THR A 321 3.49 -9.90 -19.74
CA THR A 321 4.19 -9.60 -18.47
C THR A 321 5.66 -9.27 -18.73
N LEU A 322 6.09 -8.10 -18.27
CA LEU A 322 7.47 -7.65 -18.22
C LEU A 322 8.00 -7.79 -16.79
N ASN A 323 8.97 -8.68 -16.59
CA ASN A 323 9.62 -8.85 -15.29
C ASN A 323 10.81 -7.87 -15.18
N ILE A 324 10.71 -6.90 -14.26
CA ILE A 324 11.78 -5.95 -13.97
C ILE A 324 12.49 -6.39 -12.68
N THR A 325 13.81 -6.61 -12.77
CA THR A 325 14.64 -7.02 -11.63
C THR A 325 15.33 -5.85 -10.93
N ASP A 326 15.35 -4.68 -11.57
CA ASP A 326 15.92 -3.47 -10.97
C ASP A 326 14.93 -2.90 -9.94
N ASP A 327 15.44 -2.54 -8.76
CA ASP A 327 14.67 -1.95 -7.67
C ASP A 327 14.96 -0.45 -7.53
N LEU A 328 14.41 0.32 -8.45
CA LEU A 328 14.52 1.77 -8.49
C LEU A 328 13.25 2.41 -7.93
N GLU A 329 13.39 3.50 -7.18
CA GLU A 329 12.23 4.31 -6.81
C GLU A 329 11.78 5.14 -8.02
N ILE A 330 10.51 5.04 -8.38
CA ILE A 330 9.92 5.73 -9.53
C ILE A 330 9.72 7.20 -9.16
N ALA A 331 10.31 8.11 -9.94
CA ALA A 331 9.97 9.52 -9.89
C ALA A 331 8.97 9.93 -10.97
N ASP A 332 8.91 9.16 -12.06
CA ASP A 332 7.96 9.27 -13.17
C ASP A 332 7.99 7.95 -13.98
N VAL A 333 6.86 7.55 -14.56
CA VAL A 333 6.73 6.35 -15.40
C VAL A 333 5.78 6.58 -16.56
N ASN A 334 6.22 6.20 -17.76
CA ASN A 334 5.46 6.31 -19.00
C ASN A 334 5.32 4.96 -19.69
N LEU A 335 4.16 4.70 -20.30
CA LEU A 335 3.94 3.55 -21.18
C LEU A 335 4.26 3.96 -22.62
N ARG A 336 5.04 3.17 -23.36
CA ARG A 336 5.19 3.35 -24.80
C ARG A 336 4.72 2.12 -25.56
N LEU A 337 3.74 2.31 -26.44
CA LEU A 337 3.39 1.33 -27.47
C LEU A 337 4.39 1.46 -28.62
N ASP A 338 5.45 0.67 -28.57
CA ASP A 338 6.48 0.65 -29.62
C ASP A 338 5.87 0.23 -30.96
N SER A 339 5.06 -0.85 -30.95
CA SER A 339 4.28 -1.30 -32.10
C SER A 339 3.06 -2.10 -31.64
N LEU A 340 1.88 -1.53 -31.90
CA LEU A 340 0.60 -2.21 -31.78
C LEU A 340 -0.16 -1.97 -33.09
N THR A 341 -0.39 -3.04 -33.84
CA THR A 341 -1.14 -2.95 -35.09
C THR A 341 -2.61 -3.27 -34.86
N HIS A 342 -3.53 -2.48 -35.38
CA HIS A 342 -4.98 -2.69 -35.34
C HIS A 342 -5.63 -1.87 -36.45
N THR A 343 -6.66 -2.41 -37.11
CA THR A 343 -7.34 -1.73 -38.22
C THR A 343 -8.31 -0.62 -37.76
N PHE A 344 -8.65 -0.58 -36.47
CA PHE A 344 -9.39 0.52 -35.88
C PHE A 344 -9.06 0.68 -34.38
N VAL A 345 -8.23 1.66 -34.00
CA VAL A 345 -7.80 1.78 -32.58
C VAL A 345 -8.91 2.26 -31.64
N GLY A 346 -10.04 2.73 -32.18
CA GLY A 346 -11.19 3.16 -31.38
C GLY A 346 -11.82 2.03 -30.56
N ASP A 347 -11.64 0.79 -31.00
CA ASP A 347 -12.14 -0.40 -30.31
C ASP A 347 -11.20 -0.88 -29.20
N LEU A 348 -9.95 -0.40 -29.20
CA LEU A 348 -8.97 -0.88 -28.25
C LEU A 348 -9.13 -0.25 -26.87
N THR A 349 -8.97 -1.09 -25.87
CA THR A 349 -8.61 -0.66 -24.52
C THR A 349 -7.21 -1.18 -24.19
N VAL A 350 -6.36 -0.30 -23.66
CA VAL A 350 -4.98 -0.61 -23.26
C VAL A 350 -4.77 -0.13 -21.83
N GLY A 351 -4.38 -1.04 -20.95
CA GLY A 351 -4.13 -0.75 -19.55
C GLY A 351 -2.77 -1.26 -19.08
N ILE A 352 -2.36 -0.78 -17.91
CA ILE A 352 -1.15 -1.26 -17.22
C ILE A 352 -1.49 -1.70 -15.79
N ARG A 353 -0.77 -2.70 -15.28
CA ARG A 353 -0.79 -3.09 -13.87
C ARG A 353 0.63 -3.24 -13.35
N GLY A 354 0.93 -2.57 -12.25
CA GLY A 354 2.23 -2.66 -11.60
C GLY A 354 2.30 -3.76 -10.53
N PRO A 355 3.49 -4.02 -9.98
CA PRO A 355 3.74 -5.05 -8.97
C PRO A 355 2.98 -4.83 -7.66
N ASN A 356 2.59 -3.59 -7.35
CA ASN A 356 1.81 -3.22 -6.17
C ASN A 356 0.32 -3.59 -6.28
N GLY A 357 -0.11 -4.15 -7.43
CA GLY A 357 -1.49 -4.53 -7.72
C GLY A 357 -2.34 -3.39 -8.28
N PHE A 358 -1.86 -2.14 -8.24
CA PHE A 358 -2.55 -1.02 -8.88
C PHE A 358 -2.46 -1.17 -10.40
N GLY A 359 -3.56 -0.88 -11.08
CA GLY A 359 -3.63 -0.79 -12.52
C GLY A 359 -4.69 0.20 -12.96
N THR A 360 -4.70 0.49 -14.26
CA THR A 360 -5.64 1.43 -14.86
C THR A 360 -5.64 1.28 -16.38
N ASP A 361 -6.78 1.56 -17.01
CA ASP A 361 -6.81 1.77 -18.46
C ASP A 361 -6.19 3.14 -18.79
N LEU A 362 -5.27 3.12 -19.74
CA LEU A 362 -4.54 4.28 -20.21
C LEU A 362 -5.08 4.77 -21.56
N ILE A 363 -5.54 3.85 -22.40
CA ILE A 363 -6.16 4.14 -23.69
C ILE A 363 -7.52 3.46 -23.73
N SER A 364 -8.55 4.20 -24.09
CA SER A 364 -9.85 3.66 -24.47
C SER A 364 -10.58 4.70 -25.31
N LEU A 365 -11.56 4.27 -26.11
CA LEU A 365 -12.45 5.16 -26.87
C LEU A 365 -11.68 6.16 -27.77
N ALA A 366 -10.58 5.70 -28.35
CA ALA A 366 -9.68 6.54 -29.12
C ALA A 366 -10.42 7.15 -30.35
N GLY A 367 -10.49 8.47 -30.39
CA GLY A 367 -11.21 9.24 -31.41
C GLY A 367 -12.73 9.27 -31.25
N CYS A 368 -13.27 8.93 -30.07
CA CYS A 368 -14.70 8.89 -29.76
C CYS A 368 -15.20 10.09 -28.93
N ALA A 369 -14.52 11.24 -28.93
CA ALA A 369 -14.98 12.44 -28.23
C ALA A 369 -16.28 13.04 -28.81
N ASN A 370 -16.69 12.62 -30.01
CA ASN A 370 -18.00 12.91 -30.58
C ASN A 370 -18.75 11.58 -30.78
N THR A 371 -20.09 11.60 -30.89
CA THR A 371 -20.95 10.39 -30.96
C THR A 371 -20.66 9.43 -32.13
N ILE A 372 -19.66 9.72 -32.96
CA ILE A 372 -19.12 8.85 -33.99
C ILE A 372 -17.62 8.66 -33.73
N CYS A 373 -17.22 7.46 -33.31
CA CYS A 373 -15.80 7.12 -33.19
C CYS A 373 -15.10 7.29 -34.55
N SER A 374 -14.00 8.02 -34.55
CA SER A 374 -13.23 8.36 -35.75
C SER A 374 -11.78 7.91 -35.66
N GLY A 375 -11.49 6.86 -34.88
CA GLY A 375 -10.17 6.24 -34.81
C GLY A 375 -9.69 5.74 -36.18
N GLY A 376 -8.37 5.72 -36.38
CA GLY A 376 -7.71 5.09 -37.52
C GLY A 376 -6.84 3.93 -37.07
N ASP A 377 -5.91 3.50 -37.92
CA ASP A 377 -5.12 2.31 -37.68
C ASP A 377 -3.89 2.56 -36.80
N ASN A 378 -3.53 1.58 -35.97
CA ASN A 378 -2.22 1.39 -35.32
C ASN A 378 -1.72 2.48 -34.33
N PHE A 379 -0.97 2.00 -33.33
CA PHE A 379 -0.08 2.82 -32.48
C PHE A 379 1.38 2.49 -32.80
N THR A 380 2.21 3.51 -33.02
CA THR A 380 3.63 3.36 -33.34
C THR A 380 4.46 4.37 -32.56
N ASN A 381 5.33 3.90 -31.68
CA ASN A 381 6.07 4.75 -30.73
C ASN A 381 5.16 5.76 -30.02
N THR A 382 3.93 5.34 -29.69
CA THR A 382 2.95 6.17 -28.98
C THR A 382 3.26 6.12 -27.50
N VAL A 383 3.47 7.26 -26.88
CA VAL A 383 3.73 7.38 -25.44
C VAL A 383 2.44 7.78 -24.74
N VAL A 384 2.12 7.10 -23.64
CA VAL A 384 1.11 7.51 -22.68
C VAL A 384 1.82 8.06 -21.46
N ASP A 385 1.54 9.32 -21.16
CA ASP A 385 2.25 10.18 -20.22
C ASP A 385 1.26 11.21 -19.67
N ASP A 386 1.02 11.26 -18.36
CA ASP A 386 0.05 12.17 -17.76
C ASP A 386 0.50 13.64 -17.70
N GLU A 387 1.74 13.94 -18.07
CA GLU A 387 2.21 15.30 -18.39
C GLU A 387 2.07 15.66 -19.88
N ALA A 388 1.61 14.73 -20.73
CA ALA A 388 1.41 15.01 -22.14
C ALA A 388 0.26 15.98 -22.41
N VAL A 389 0.22 16.51 -23.64
CA VAL A 389 -0.84 17.42 -24.12
C VAL A 389 -1.79 16.78 -25.14
N GLY A 390 -1.41 15.64 -25.73
CA GLY A 390 -2.26 14.92 -26.67
C GLY A 390 -3.41 14.21 -25.97
N ASP A 391 -4.57 14.12 -26.63
CA ASP A 391 -5.77 13.49 -26.08
C ASP A 391 -6.25 12.35 -27.00
N PHE A 392 -6.21 11.10 -26.50
CA PHE A 392 -6.70 9.94 -27.25
C PHE A 392 -8.16 10.08 -27.67
N LEU A 393 -9.03 10.71 -26.87
CA LEU A 393 -10.45 10.81 -27.19
C LEU A 393 -10.71 11.71 -28.40
N THR A 394 -9.80 12.65 -28.70
CA THR A 394 -10.01 13.66 -29.75
C THR A 394 -9.22 13.42 -31.04
N ILE A 395 -8.46 12.31 -31.11
CA ILE A 395 -7.70 11.97 -32.33
C ILE A 395 -8.63 11.74 -33.53
N LEU A 396 -8.11 11.95 -34.73
CA LEU A 396 -8.83 11.77 -36.00
C LEU A 396 -8.20 10.64 -36.80
N ALA A 397 -9.00 9.95 -37.63
CA ALA A 397 -8.54 8.83 -38.47
C ALA A 397 -7.37 9.21 -39.38
N ALA A 398 -7.36 10.44 -39.89
CA ALA A 398 -6.28 10.97 -40.73
C ALA A 398 -4.93 11.10 -40.00
N GLY A 399 -4.90 10.97 -38.67
CA GLY A 399 -3.70 10.99 -37.85
C GLY A 399 -3.00 9.64 -37.70
N ALA A 400 -3.58 8.56 -38.25
CA ALA A 400 -3.00 7.22 -38.20
C ALA A 400 -1.77 7.05 -39.12
N PRO A 401 -0.75 6.26 -38.74
CA PRO A 401 -0.59 5.63 -37.42
C PRO A 401 -0.28 6.68 -36.35
N TYR A 402 -0.84 6.48 -35.16
CA TYR A 402 -0.69 7.45 -34.08
C TYR A 402 0.71 7.37 -33.48
N THR A 403 1.38 8.52 -33.36
CA THR A 403 2.72 8.68 -32.80
C THR A 403 2.74 9.90 -31.86
N GLY A 404 3.76 10.03 -31.01
CA GLY A 404 3.85 11.13 -30.03
C GLY A 404 3.27 10.77 -28.67
N SER A 405 3.03 11.76 -27.82
CA SER A 405 2.62 11.58 -26.42
C SER A 405 1.20 12.05 -26.16
N PHE A 406 0.45 11.28 -25.37
CA PHE A 406 -0.94 11.51 -25.02
C PHE A 406 -1.17 11.22 -23.54
N PHE A 407 -2.07 11.93 -22.88
CA PHE A 407 -2.40 11.63 -21.48
C PHE A 407 -3.32 10.40 -21.37
N PRO A 408 -3.36 9.75 -20.21
CA PRO A 408 -4.27 8.64 -19.94
C PRO A 408 -5.74 9.03 -20.12
N VAL A 409 -6.56 8.09 -20.60
CA VAL A 409 -7.98 8.33 -20.94
C VAL A 409 -8.80 8.95 -19.81
N PHE A 410 -8.58 8.54 -18.56
CA PHE A 410 -9.30 9.09 -17.40
C PHE A 410 -8.88 10.51 -17.02
N ASN A 411 -7.72 10.98 -17.50
CA ASN A 411 -7.25 12.35 -17.32
C ASN A 411 -7.72 13.28 -18.45
N SER A 412 -8.51 12.78 -19.41
CA SER A 412 -8.99 13.57 -20.54
C SER A 412 -10.02 14.65 -20.16
N PRO A 413 -9.81 15.93 -20.55
CA PRO A 413 -10.82 16.97 -20.42
C PRO A 413 -12.05 16.74 -21.32
N ALA A 414 -11.96 15.86 -22.32
CA ALA A 414 -13.08 15.57 -23.21
C ALA A 414 -14.25 14.89 -22.50
N TRP A 415 -14.04 14.29 -21.31
CA TRP A 415 -15.13 13.76 -20.47
C TRP A 415 -16.22 14.79 -20.16
N ALA A 416 -15.84 16.07 -20.00
CA ALA A 416 -16.81 17.13 -19.78
C ALA A 416 -17.78 17.31 -20.96
N VAL A 417 -17.32 17.02 -22.18
CA VAL A 417 -18.12 17.10 -23.41
C VAL A 417 -18.89 15.79 -23.66
N ILE A 418 -18.28 14.64 -23.37
CA ILE A 418 -18.85 13.31 -23.65
C ILE A 418 -20.04 13.01 -22.73
N ASN A 419 -19.87 13.17 -21.42
CA ASN A 419 -20.89 12.78 -20.43
C ASN A 419 -21.01 13.76 -19.25
N GLY A 420 -20.35 14.91 -19.32
CA GLY A 420 -20.36 15.90 -18.24
C GLY A 420 -19.54 15.49 -17.01
N ALA A 421 -18.78 14.39 -17.08
CA ALA A 421 -17.86 14.00 -16.01
C ALA A 421 -16.63 14.91 -16.00
N SER A 422 -16.06 15.10 -14.81
CA SER A 422 -14.76 15.74 -14.68
C SER A 422 -13.65 14.70 -14.87
N PRO A 423 -12.48 15.11 -15.40
CA PRO A 423 -11.30 14.26 -15.42
C PRO A 423 -10.94 13.82 -14.00
N ASP A 424 -10.29 12.65 -13.89
CA ASP A 424 -9.71 12.23 -12.62
C ASP A 424 -8.68 13.28 -12.16
N ALA A 425 -8.88 13.80 -10.95
CA ALA A 425 -8.03 14.81 -10.36
C ALA A 425 -6.65 14.27 -9.97
N THR A 426 -6.54 12.95 -9.78
CA THR A 426 -5.24 12.29 -9.59
C THR A 426 -4.76 11.74 -10.94
N PRO A 427 -3.58 12.14 -11.42
CA PRO A 427 -2.99 11.58 -12.63
C PRO A 427 -2.80 10.06 -12.55
N SER A 428 -3.09 9.34 -13.64
CA SER A 428 -3.16 7.87 -13.63
C SER A 428 -1.80 7.20 -13.43
N LEU A 429 -0.73 7.74 -14.03
CA LEU A 429 0.61 7.18 -13.96
C LEU A 429 1.39 7.69 -12.74
N SER A 430 1.16 8.93 -12.29
CA SER A 430 1.77 9.45 -11.06
C SER A 430 1.39 8.66 -9.79
N ARG A 431 0.37 7.78 -9.85
CA ARG A 431 0.06 6.84 -8.77
C ARG A 431 1.15 5.80 -8.53
N PHE A 432 2.08 5.63 -9.46
CA PHE A 432 3.27 4.80 -9.29
C PHE A 432 4.46 5.55 -8.68
N ASP A 433 4.39 6.88 -8.54
CA ASP A 433 5.49 7.67 -7.99
C ASP A 433 5.79 7.29 -6.53
N GLY A 434 7.08 7.22 -6.21
CA GLY A 434 7.57 6.76 -4.90
C GLY A 434 7.49 5.24 -4.70
N THR A 435 6.94 4.48 -5.66
CA THR A 435 6.92 3.02 -5.62
C THR A 435 8.18 2.42 -6.27
N SER A 436 8.35 1.10 -6.18
CA SER A 436 9.48 0.39 -6.76
C SER A 436 9.17 -0.10 -8.18
N THR A 437 10.18 -0.07 -9.06
CA THR A 437 10.12 -0.76 -10.36
C THR A 437 10.14 -2.28 -10.25
N LEU A 438 10.62 -2.85 -9.14
CA LEU A 438 10.86 -4.28 -8.99
C LEU A 438 9.57 -5.10 -9.05
N GLY A 439 9.56 -6.10 -9.93
CA GLY A 439 8.52 -7.11 -10.02
C GLY A 439 7.86 -7.19 -11.39
N ASP A 440 6.67 -7.78 -11.41
CA ASP A 440 5.92 -8.02 -12.64
C ASP A 440 5.06 -6.81 -13.00
N TRP A 441 5.37 -6.21 -14.14
CA TRP A 441 4.54 -5.22 -14.81
C TRP A 441 3.76 -5.90 -15.92
N LYS A 442 2.47 -5.60 -16.02
CA LYS A 442 1.59 -6.23 -17.00
C LYS A 442 0.96 -5.17 -17.89
N ILE A 443 0.97 -5.39 -19.19
CA ILE A 443 0.10 -4.67 -20.11
C ILE A 443 -1.13 -5.52 -20.38
N VAL A 444 -2.29 -4.88 -20.44
CA VAL A 444 -3.54 -5.50 -20.89
C VAL A 444 -3.95 -4.81 -22.18
N VAL A 445 -4.31 -5.58 -23.21
CA VAL A 445 -4.81 -5.06 -24.49
C VAL A 445 -6.04 -5.87 -24.88
N SER A 446 -7.18 -5.20 -25.01
CA SER A 446 -8.45 -5.84 -25.39
C SER A 446 -9.07 -5.11 -26.58
N ASP A 447 -9.73 -5.86 -27.45
CA ASP A 447 -10.61 -5.34 -28.48
C ASP A 447 -12.06 -5.38 -27.97
N GLN A 448 -12.71 -4.23 -27.89
CA GLN A 448 -14.08 -4.04 -27.39
C GLN A 448 -15.09 -3.89 -28.53
N GLY A 449 -14.65 -3.97 -29.79
CA GLY A 449 -15.45 -3.88 -30.99
C GLY A 449 -15.36 -5.17 -31.80
N ALA A 450 -16.25 -5.31 -32.78
CA ALA A 450 -16.24 -6.45 -33.70
C ALA A 450 -15.66 -6.04 -35.06
N LEU A 451 -15.15 -7.01 -35.82
CA LEU A 451 -14.70 -6.94 -37.23
C LEU A 451 -13.23 -6.54 -37.41
N ASP A 452 -12.75 -5.65 -36.57
CA ASP A 452 -11.36 -5.20 -36.59
C ASP A 452 -10.48 -6.16 -35.78
N VAL A 453 -9.22 -6.30 -36.17
CA VAL A 453 -8.29 -7.18 -35.46
C VAL A 453 -6.89 -6.59 -35.45
N GLY A 454 -6.07 -7.06 -34.52
CA GLY A 454 -4.71 -6.57 -34.41
C GLY A 454 -3.74 -7.49 -33.70
N THR A 455 -2.58 -6.93 -33.40
CA THR A 455 -1.44 -7.64 -32.80
C THR A 455 -0.63 -6.68 -31.95
N LEU A 456 -0.36 -7.08 -30.71
CA LEU A 456 0.65 -6.44 -29.86
C LEU A 456 2.02 -7.01 -30.23
N ASN A 457 2.88 -6.17 -30.84
CA ASN A 457 4.20 -6.60 -31.30
C ASN A 457 5.31 -6.25 -30.30
N SER A 458 5.21 -5.08 -29.66
CA SER A 458 6.18 -4.59 -28.69
C SER A 458 5.65 -3.40 -27.88
N TRP A 459 6.07 -3.32 -26.62
CA TRP A 459 5.76 -2.21 -25.71
C TRP A 459 6.91 -1.99 -24.72
N SER A 460 6.98 -0.80 -24.14
CA SER A 460 8.02 -0.43 -23.20
C SER A 460 7.47 0.34 -22.01
N LEU A 461 8.11 0.16 -20.86
CA LEU A 461 8.04 1.11 -19.74
C LEU A 461 9.25 2.03 -19.79
N ILE A 462 9.01 3.34 -19.74
CA ILE A 462 10.04 4.37 -19.63
C ILE A 462 9.95 4.90 -18.21
N VAL A 463 10.94 4.57 -17.38
CA VAL A 463 10.98 4.98 -15.98
C VAL A 463 12.03 6.04 -15.79
N THR A 464 11.66 7.17 -15.20
CA THR A 464 12.59 8.16 -14.65
C THR A 464 12.82 7.85 -13.18
N PRO A 465 14.01 7.33 -12.78
CA PRO A 465 14.25 6.97 -11.39
C PRO A 465 14.52 8.19 -10.52
N ARG A 466 14.13 8.14 -9.24
CA ARG A 466 14.66 9.06 -8.23
C ARG A 466 16.14 8.75 -7.98
N ASN A 467 16.97 9.79 -7.89
CA ASN A 467 18.37 9.67 -7.54
C ASN A 467 18.57 9.86 -6.02
N PHE A 468 19.55 9.16 -5.46
CA PHE A 468 19.89 9.19 -4.04
C PHE A 468 21.39 9.45 -3.84
N ALA A 469 21.72 10.30 -2.88
CA ALA A 469 23.09 10.57 -2.46
C ALA A 469 23.28 10.12 -1.02
N CYS A 470 24.38 9.43 -0.72
CA CYS A 470 24.74 9.09 0.65
C CYS A 470 25.93 9.91 1.12
N THR A 471 26.00 10.12 2.43
CA THR A 471 27.16 10.70 3.09
C THR A 471 27.97 9.60 3.76
N SER A 472 29.28 9.57 3.55
CA SER A 472 30.12 8.53 4.16
C SER A 472 30.16 8.67 5.68
N PHE A 473 29.64 7.69 6.40
CA PHE A 473 29.84 7.58 7.84
C PHE A 473 31.17 6.87 8.14
N ILE A 474 32.17 7.66 8.53
CA ILE A 474 33.48 7.15 8.98
C ILE A 474 33.55 7.35 10.49
N PRO A 475 33.39 6.29 11.31
CA PRO A 475 33.52 6.42 12.76
C PRO A 475 34.92 6.93 13.11
N THR A 476 35.00 7.80 14.11
CA THR A 476 36.26 8.45 14.50
C THR A 476 37.29 7.38 14.89
N ALA A 477 38.44 7.32 14.22
CA ALA A 477 39.51 6.36 14.53
C ALA A 477 40.20 6.61 15.89
N ALA A 478 39.82 7.67 16.60
CA ALA A 478 40.25 7.94 17.97
C ALA A 478 39.43 7.07 18.94
N GLY A 479 40.11 6.43 19.91
CA GLY A 479 39.40 5.62 20.89
C GLY A 479 38.47 6.49 21.76
N VAL A 480 37.18 6.14 21.77
CA VAL A 480 36.12 6.86 22.49
C VAL A 480 35.98 6.35 23.92
N SER A 481 35.12 6.98 24.71
CA SER A 481 34.89 6.64 26.11
C SER A 481 33.43 6.38 26.43
N ILE A 482 33.20 5.36 27.25
CA ILE A 482 31.88 4.96 27.73
C ILE A 482 31.84 5.23 29.22
N SER A 483 30.88 6.03 29.67
CA SER A 483 30.71 6.40 31.06
C SER A 483 29.26 6.38 31.48
N GLY A 484 29.04 6.09 32.76
CA GLY A 484 27.70 5.91 33.29
C GLY A 484 27.70 5.60 34.77
N ARG A 485 26.56 5.12 35.27
CA ARG A 485 26.31 4.83 36.67
C ARG A 485 25.61 3.48 36.84
N VAL A 486 26.03 2.71 37.83
CA VAL A 486 25.40 1.44 38.22
C VAL A 486 24.64 1.62 39.53
N ILE A 487 23.36 1.25 39.52
CA ILE A 487 22.42 1.41 40.64
C ILE A 487 21.68 0.10 40.93
N ASP A 488 21.13 -0.05 42.14
CA ASP A 488 20.21 -1.14 42.47
C ASP A 488 18.75 -0.77 42.16
N SER A 489 17.85 -1.75 42.34
CA SER A 489 16.40 -1.63 42.14
C SER A 489 15.74 -0.52 42.98
N THR A 490 16.43 0.02 43.99
CA THR A 490 15.96 1.15 44.83
C THR A 490 16.55 2.50 44.43
N GLY A 491 17.37 2.54 43.37
CA GLY A 491 18.06 3.73 42.90
C GLY A 491 19.38 4.04 43.63
N LYS A 492 19.84 3.14 44.52
CA LYS A 492 21.07 3.36 45.29
C LYS A 492 22.29 2.95 44.47
N ALA A 493 23.33 3.79 44.51
CA ALA A 493 24.59 3.53 43.83
C ALA A 493 25.28 2.23 44.28
N ILE A 494 25.72 1.42 43.31
CA ILE A 494 26.50 0.21 43.55
C ILE A 494 27.99 0.51 43.34
N ARG A 495 28.76 0.51 44.43
CA ARG A 495 30.22 0.68 44.40
C ARG A 495 30.93 -0.62 44.00
N ARG A 496 32.09 -0.49 43.35
CA ARG A 496 32.97 -1.61 42.96
C ARG A 496 32.31 -2.66 42.05
N ALA A 497 31.22 -2.32 41.36
CA ALA A 497 30.71 -3.13 40.26
C ALA A 497 31.77 -3.15 39.16
N VAL A 498 31.97 -4.31 38.53
CA VAL A 498 32.87 -4.49 37.39
C VAL A 498 32.02 -4.45 36.13
N ILE A 499 32.30 -3.49 35.26
CA ILE A 499 31.70 -3.39 33.93
C ILE A 499 32.69 -4.03 32.97
N THR A 500 32.22 -4.97 32.17
CA THR A 500 32.99 -5.70 31.16
C THR A 500 32.39 -5.40 29.79
N LEU A 501 33.16 -4.78 28.90
CA LEU A 501 32.85 -4.63 27.49
C LEU A 501 33.57 -5.73 26.72
N THR A 502 32.84 -6.46 25.88
CA THR A 502 33.41 -7.47 24.98
C THR A 502 33.09 -7.08 23.54
N ASP A 503 34.10 -6.94 22.69
CA ASP A 503 33.91 -6.66 21.25
C ASP A 503 33.61 -7.92 20.44
N GLY A 504 33.32 -7.75 19.14
CA GLY A 504 33.03 -8.85 18.22
C GLY A 504 34.17 -9.85 17.98
N THR A 505 35.39 -9.53 18.43
CA THR A 505 36.55 -10.44 18.38
C THR A 505 36.78 -11.19 19.69
N GLY A 506 36.00 -10.87 20.73
CA GLY A 506 36.16 -11.41 22.08
C GLY A 506 37.18 -10.67 22.93
N ALA A 507 37.71 -9.54 22.47
CA ALA A 507 38.60 -8.70 23.29
C ALA A 507 37.79 -7.93 24.34
N ILE A 508 38.34 -7.85 25.54
CA ILE A 508 37.64 -7.38 26.73
C ILE A 508 38.27 -6.10 27.27
N ARG A 509 37.42 -5.16 27.67
CA ARG A 509 37.78 -3.96 28.44
C ARG A 509 36.96 -3.91 29.72
N THR A 510 37.56 -3.47 30.82
CA THR A 510 36.86 -3.40 32.10
C THR A 510 37.02 -2.06 32.80
N ALA A 511 35.96 -1.59 33.45
CA ALA A 511 36.03 -0.52 34.46
C ALA A 511 35.38 -0.95 35.77
N ARG A 512 35.70 -0.21 36.84
CA ARG A 512 35.06 -0.37 38.14
C ARG A 512 34.32 0.89 38.52
N THR A 513 33.16 0.73 39.16
CA THR A 513 32.43 1.87 39.69
C THR A 513 33.10 2.47 40.93
N ASN A 514 33.05 3.80 41.05
CA ASN A 514 33.46 4.53 42.24
C ASN A 514 32.42 4.41 43.38
N GLN A 515 32.62 5.13 44.49
CA GLN A 515 31.73 5.09 45.65
C GLN A 515 30.29 5.56 45.37
N PHE A 516 30.08 6.31 44.29
CA PHE A 516 28.79 6.83 43.85
C PHE A 516 28.21 6.05 42.66
N GLY A 517 28.82 4.93 42.30
CA GLY A 517 28.35 4.05 41.22
C GLY A 517 28.83 4.46 39.83
N PHE A 518 29.63 5.52 39.67
CA PHE A 518 30.06 5.98 38.35
C PHE A 518 31.25 5.18 37.81
N PHE A 519 31.25 4.89 36.50
CA PHE A 519 32.35 4.27 35.78
C PHE A 519 32.72 5.07 34.52
N ARG A 520 33.94 4.85 34.02
CA ARG A 520 34.40 5.32 32.70
C ARG A 520 35.37 4.30 32.11
N ILE A 521 35.16 3.91 30.85
CA ILE A 521 36.05 3.08 30.04
C ILE A 521 36.52 3.97 28.88
N THR A 522 37.81 4.03 28.62
CA THR A 522 38.39 4.86 27.55
C THR A 522 39.02 3.98 26.47
N ASN A 523 39.41 4.61 25.36
CA ASN A 523 40.03 3.96 24.21
C ASN A 523 39.19 2.83 23.60
N VAL A 524 37.87 2.91 23.73
CA VAL A 524 36.94 1.98 23.09
C VAL A 524 36.94 2.28 21.59
N ALA A 525 37.06 1.27 20.72
CA ALA A 525 37.00 1.54 19.29
C ALA A 525 35.56 1.91 18.90
N ALA A 526 35.40 3.02 18.18
CA ALA A 526 34.13 3.45 17.63
C ALA A 526 33.71 2.57 16.43
N GLY A 527 32.43 2.58 16.08
CA GLY A 527 31.88 1.89 14.91
C GLY A 527 31.57 0.41 15.12
N GLN A 528 31.50 -0.07 16.37
CA GLN A 528 31.27 -1.50 16.66
C GLN A 528 30.31 -1.71 17.82
N THR A 529 29.58 -2.82 17.79
CA THR A 529 28.74 -3.27 18.90
C THR A 529 29.57 -4.03 19.93
N TYR A 530 29.37 -3.71 21.20
CA TYR A 530 29.98 -4.37 22.34
C TYR A 530 28.91 -5.01 23.22
N LEU A 531 29.21 -6.18 23.77
CA LEU A 531 28.44 -6.77 24.86
C LEU A 531 28.92 -6.19 26.19
N ILE A 532 28.04 -5.50 26.90
CA ILE A 532 28.23 -5.06 28.27
C ILE A 532 27.70 -6.12 29.23
N ASP A 533 28.57 -6.55 30.14
CA ASP A 533 28.22 -7.36 31.30
C ASP A 533 28.62 -6.62 32.60
N ILE A 534 27.82 -6.79 33.65
CA ILE A 534 28.02 -6.10 34.93
C ILE A 534 28.01 -7.11 36.07
N ALA A 535 29.14 -7.21 36.77
CA ALA A 535 29.29 -8.06 37.93
C ALA A 535 29.37 -7.24 39.22
N ALA A 536 28.45 -7.47 40.15
CA ALA A 536 28.50 -6.95 41.51
C ALA A 536 28.02 -8.00 42.53
N LYS A 537 28.55 -7.94 43.76
CA LYS A 537 28.24 -8.93 44.80
C LYS A 537 26.75 -8.93 45.15
N ASN A 538 26.11 -10.10 45.09
CA ASN A 538 24.68 -10.32 45.39
C ASN A 538 23.72 -9.49 44.53
N ARG A 539 24.09 -9.19 43.27
CA ARG A 539 23.27 -8.46 42.31
C ARG A 539 23.30 -9.18 40.98
N ILE A 540 22.19 -9.11 40.24
CA ILE A 540 22.06 -9.70 38.91
C ILE A 540 21.77 -8.55 37.94
N PHE A 541 22.45 -8.55 36.80
CA PHE A 541 22.22 -7.65 35.69
C PHE A 541 21.94 -8.47 34.44
N VAL A 542 21.17 -7.88 33.53
CA VAL A 542 20.97 -8.45 32.19
C VAL A 542 22.09 -7.88 31.31
N PRO A 543 22.88 -8.73 30.61
CA PRO A 543 23.85 -8.24 29.64
C PRO A 543 23.16 -7.42 28.55
N GLN A 544 23.80 -6.36 28.08
CA GLN A 544 23.25 -5.45 27.07
C GLN A 544 24.21 -5.31 25.90
N ALA A 545 23.70 -5.38 24.67
CA ALA A 545 24.46 -4.98 23.50
C ALA A 545 24.44 -3.45 23.38
N LEU A 546 25.59 -2.83 23.19
CA LEU A 546 25.76 -1.40 23.05
C LEU A 546 26.56 -1.10 21.80
N LEU A 547 25.98 -0.34 20.89
CA LEU A 547 26.72 0.23 19.77
C LEU A 547 27.50 1.46 20.24
N VAL A 548 28.78 1.54 19.87
CA VAL A 548 29.69 2.58 20.35
C VAL A 548 30.28 3.28 19.14
N ASP A 549 29.80 4.49 18.85
CA ASP A 549 30.24 5.28 17.70
C ASP A 549 30.94 6.60 18.08
N ASP A 550 30.65 7.14 19.28
CA ASP A 550 31.34 8.28 19.89
C ASP A 550 31.40 8.12 21.44
N ASP A 551 31.85 9.16 22.16
CA ASP A 551 31.82 9.25 23.61
C ASP A 551 30.38 9.05 24.15
N LEU A 552 30.11 7.88 24.74
CA LEU A 552 28.86 7.59 25.42
C LEU A 552 28.94 8.01 26.88
N ALA A 553 28.05 8.91 27.31
CA ALA A 553 27.99 9.38 28.68
C ALA A 553 26.59 9.24 29.28
N GLY A 554 26.52 9.11 30.61
CA GLY A 554 25.25 9.11 31.34
C GLY A 554 24.46 7.79 31.32
N LEU A 555 25.04 6.70 30.80
CA LEU A 555 24.41 5.38 30.82
C LEU A 555 24.03 4.97 32.24
N THR A 556 22.85 4.40 32.44
CA THR A 556 22.41 3.91 33.75
C THR A 556 22.05 2.44 33.68
N PHE A 557 22.70 1.63 34.53
CA PHE A 557 22.43 0.20 34.63
C PHE A 557 21.84 -0.13 35.99
N THR A 558 20.67 -0.77 35.98
CA THR A 558 19.91 -1.11 37.18
C THR A 558 19.96 -2.62 37.42
N ALA A 559 20.33 -3.03 38.63
CA ALA A 559 20.26 -4.43 39.02
C ALA A 559 18.80 -4.91 39.09
N LEU A 560 18.57 -6.18 38.77
CA LEU A 560 17.28 -6.82 39.00
C LEU A 560 16.90 -6.79 40.50
N PRO A 561 15.58 -6.79 40.81
CA PRO A 561 15.05 -6.69 42.18
C PRO A 561 15.71 -7.60 43.21
#